data_AF-A0A1Y0INP9-F1
#
_entry.id   AF-A0A1Y0INP9-F1
#
_cell.length_a   1.000
_cell.length_b   1.000
_cell.length_c   1.000
_cell.angle_alpha   90.00
_cell.angle_beta   90.00
_cell.angle_gamma   90.00
#
_symmetry.space_group_name_H-M   'P 1'
#
loop_
_entity.id
_entity.type
_entity.pdbx_description
1 polymer ?
#
loop_
_entity_poly.entity_id
_entity_poly.type
_entity_poly.pdbx_seq_one_letter_code
_entity_poly.pdbx_strand_id
1 'polypeptide(L)'
;MIAGLFIRHYKIYQGLYFIPVSSDYRNRYSVYVGNNGVGKSSIFEALNTFFNNAYWNKNKDGKNDETFIAPLFLIEKNHIKSEMKLNKETIDYLEFLSTYFWESSSDIHINLKTDEFKKFFTFRDELKDYYKPDDYYLF
;
A
#
# COMPACT_ATOMS: atom_id res chain seq x y z
N MET A 1 5.17 5.11 -7.91
CA MET A 1 3.71 5.31 -7.86
C MET A 1 3.18 4.78 -6.54
N ILE A 2 2.15 5.40 -5.97
CA ILE A 2 1.40 4.80 -4.85
C ILE A 2 0.36 3.88 -5.49
N ALA A 3 0.51 2.57 -5.32
CA ALA A 3 -0.37 1.57 -5.93
C ALA A 3 -1.60 1.28 -5.06
N GLY A 4 -1.42 1.31 -3.73
CA GLY A 4 -2.46 1.02 -2.76
C GLY A 4 -2.16 1.64 -1.41
N LEU A 5 -3.05 1.41 -0.45
CA LEU A 5 -2.92 1.92 0.90
C LEU A 5 -3.53 0.92 1.88
N PHE A 6 -2.73 0.45 2.83
CA PHE A 6 -3.26 -0.17 4.03
C PHE A 6 -3.48 0.89 5.11
N ILE A 7 -4.65 0.85 5.73
CA ILE A 7 -4.99 1.68 6.87
C ILE A 7 -5.53 0.79 7.97
N ARG A 8 -5.08 1.03 9.21
CA ARG A 8 -5.68 0.41 10.38
C ARG A 8 -6.00 1.43 11.47
N HIS A 9 -7.24 1.45 11.93
CA HIS A 9 -7.72 2.31 13.02
C HIS A 9 -7.49 3.82 12.82
N TYR A 10 -7.63 4.32 11.58
CA TYR A 10 -7.50 5.76 11.28
C TYR A 10 -8.86 6.34 10.90
N LYS A 11 -9.28 7.41 11.60
CA LYS A 11 -10.58 8.07 11.43
C LYS A 11 -11.76 7.09 11.41
N ILE A 12 -12.44 6.98 10.27
CA ILE A 12 -13.63 6.16 10.09
C ILE A 12 -13.31 4.69 9.80
N TYR A 13 -12.04 4.37 9.49
CA TYR A 13 -11.60 3.01 9.22
C TYR A 13 -11.34 2.26 10.52
N GLN A 14 -12.34 1.53 11.00
CA GLN A 14 -12.26 0.69 12.19
C GLN A 14 -11.80 -0.73 11.81
N GLY A 15 -10.58 -1.09 12.21
CA GLY A 15 -9.92 -2.34 11.78
C GLY A 15 -8.98 -2.09 10.61
N LEU A 16 -8.52 -3.16 9.98
CA LEU A 16 -7.65 -3.13 8.80
C LEU A 16 -8.49 -2.91 7.54
N TYR A 17 -7.99 -2.09 6.61
CA TYR A 17 -8.54 -1.89 5.27
C TYR A 17 -7.41 -1.83 4.25
N PHE A 18 -7.61 -2.47 3.10
CA PHE A 18 -6.80 -2.29 1.90
C PHE A 18 -7.58 -1.47 0.88
N ILE A 19 -6.96 -0.41 0.39
CA ILE A 19 -7.55 0.54 -0.54
C ILE A 19 -6.65 0.62 -1.79
N PRO A 20 -7.07 0.07 -2.94
CA PRO A 20 -6.32 0.25 -4.18
C PRO A 20 -6.38 1.72 -4.60
N VAL A 21 -5.23 2.31 -4.90
CA VAL A 21 -5.14 3.71 -5.34
C VAL A 21 -5.39 3.82 -6.83
N SER A 22 -4.99 2.84 -7.64
CA SER A 22 -5.24 2.83 -9.09
C SER A 22 -5.82 1.49 -9.51
N SER A 23 -7.07 1.48 -9.98
CA SER A 23 -7.69 0.29 -10.59
C SER A 23 -7.57 0.27 -12.11
N ASP A 24 -7.11 1.36 -12.71
CA ASP A 24 -6.72 1.43 -14.12
C ASP A 24 -5.20 1.54 -14.21
N TYR A 25 -4.56 0.55 -14.84
CA TYR A 25 -3.11 0.46 -14.96
C TYR A 25 -2.59 1.14 -16.24
N ARG A 26 -3.49 1.47 -17.18
CA ARG A 26 -3.16 2.21 -18.40
C ARG A 26 -3.30 3.71 -18.19
N ASN A 27 -4.28 4.11 -17.40
CA ASN A 27 -4.53 5.51 -17.06
C ASN A 27 -4.16 5.78 -15.61
N ARG A 28 -3.13 6.60 -15.39
CA ARG A 28 -2.66 7.03 -14.05
C ARG A 28 -3.57 8.10 -13.44
N TYR A 29 -4.86 7.79 -13.35
CA TYR A 29 -5.88 8.69 -12.82
C TYR A 29 -6.92 7.91 -12.02
N SER A 30 -7.20 8.39 -10.81
CA SER A 30 -8.10 7.73 -9.87
C SER A 30 -9.06 8.71 -9.24
N VAL A 31 -10.31 8.28 -9.10
CA VAL A 31 -11.38 9.07 -8.48
C VAL A 31 -12.05 8.23 -7.41
N TYR A 32 -12.01 8.71 -6.17
CA TYR A 32 -12.83 8.15 -5.10
C TYR A 32 -14.22 8.79 -5.12
N VAL A 33 -15.23 8.02 -5.50
CA VAL A 33 -16.64 8.44 -5.57
C VAL A 33 -17.45 7.72 -4.49
N GLY A 34 -18.43 8.39 -3.92
CA GLY A 34 -19.31 7.84 -2.89
C GLY A 34 -20.02 8.92 -2.07
N ASN A 35 -20.94 8.52 -1.19
CA ASN A 35 -21.72 9.43 -0.36
C ASN A 35 -20.86 10.25 0.63
N ASN A 36 -21.42 11.32 1.17
CA ASN A 36 -20.76 12.09 2.22
C ASN A 36 -20.54 11.23 3.47
N GLY A 37 -19.40 11.41 4.15
CA GLY A 37 -19.07 10.68 5.38
C GLY A 37 -18.49 9.27 5.19
N VAL A 38 -18.49 8.69 3.99
CA VAL A 38 -17.99 7.31 3.74
C VAL A 38 -16.47 7.13 3.80
N GLY A 39 -15.71 8.20 4.10
CA GLY A 39 -14.25 8.11 4.30
C GLY A 39 -13.35 8.55 3.14
N LYS A 40 -13.91 9.04 2.03
CA LYS A 40 -13.13 9.52 0.87
C LYS A 40 -12.01 10.50 1.26
N SER A 41 -12.34 11.54 2.03
CA SER A 41 -11.35 12.51 2.53
C SER A 41 -10.37 11.91 3.52
N SER A 42 -10.77 10.86 4.26
CA SER A 42 -9.89 10.18 5.21
C SER A 42 -8.75 9.43 4.53
N ILE A 43 -8.95 8.96 3.29
CA ILE A 43 -7.87 8.36 2.47
C ILE A 43 -6.79 9.40 2.19
N PHE A 44 -7.18 10.57 1.67
CA PHE A 44 -6.25 11.65 1.37
C PHE A 44 -5.56 12.19 2.63
N GLU A 45 -6.29 12.25 3.74
CA GLU A 45 -5.71 12.68 5.00
C GLU A 45 -4.73 11.66 5.58
N ALA A 46 -4.99 10.36 5.44
CA ALA A 46 -4.02 9.34 5.81
C ALA A 46 -2.73 9.48 5.01
N LEU A 47 -2.82 9.70 3.70
CA LEU A 47 -1.64 9.97 2.87
C LEU A 47 -0.93 11.26 3.31
N ASN A 48 -1.67 12.33 3.62
CA ASN A 48 -1.10 13.56 4.14
C ASN A 48 -0.41 13.36 5.51
N THR A 49 -1.00 12.59 6.41
CA THR A 49 -0.39 12.19 7.69
C THR A 49 0.91 11.44 7.46
N PHE A 50 0.94 10.49 6.53
CA PHE A 50 2.14 9.71 6.21
C PHE A 50 3.27 10.55 5.60
N PHE A 51 2.99 11.35 4.55
CA PHE A 51 4.03 12.09 3.83
C PHE A 51 4.46 13.38 4.51
N ASN A 52 3.53 14.08 5.19
CA ASN A 52 3.76 15.43 5.70
C ASN A 52 3.77 15.51 7.22
N ASN A 53 3.77 14.37 7.92
CA ASN A 53 3.72 14.29 9.38
C ASN A 53 2.56 15.12 9.97
N ALA A 54 1.42 15.14 9.27
CA ALA A 54 0.22 15.82 9.73
C ALA A 54 -0.36 15.17 10.99
N TYR A 55 -1.32 15.83 11.64
CA TYR A 55 -1.92 15.32 12.86
C TYR A 55 -2.52 13.92 12.69
N TRP A 56 -2.26 13.04 13.64
CA TRP A 56 -2.77 11.67 13.67
C TRP A 56 -4.18 11.63 14.25
N ASN A 57 -5.18 11.54 13.37
CA ASN A 57 -6.57 11.40 13.78
C ASN A 57 -6.97 9.92 13.89
N LYS A 58 -6.71 9.35 15.06
CA LYS A 58 -6.96 7.94 15.35
C LYS A 58 -8.46 7.66 15.52
N ASN A 59 -8.88 6.47 15.11
CA ASN A 59 -10.23 5.99 15.41
C ASN A 59 -10.40 5.82 16.93
N LYS A 60 -11.57 6.19 17.47
CA LYS A 60 -11.82 6.20 18.92
C LYS A 60 -11.77 4.80 19.55
N ASP A 61 -12.09 3.77 18.78
CA ASP A 61 -12.21 2.39 19.25
C ASP A 61 -10.94 1.57 18.96
N GLY A 62 -9.95 2.16 18.30
CA GLY A 62 -8.70 1.49 17.93
C GLY A 62 -7.64 1.58 19.02
N LYS A 63 -6.90 0.49 19.24
CA LYS A 63 -5.72 0.55 20.11
C LYS A 63 -4.57 1.28 19.42
N ASN A 64 -3.82 2.06 20.21
CA ASN A 64 -2.75 2.91 19.71
C ASN A 64 -1.58 2.14 19.07
N ASP A 65 -1.26 0.97 19.61
CA ASP A 65 -0.21 0.06 19.17
C ASP A 65 -0.55 -0.70 17.89
N GLU A 66 -1.83 -0.75 17.51
CA GLU A 66 -2.32 -1.43 16.31
C GLU A 66 -2.65 -0.45 15.16
N THR A 67 -2.51 0.86 15.40
CA THR A 67 -2.88 1.91 14.43
C THR A 67 -1.75 2.18 13.45
N PHE A 68 -2.01 2.10 12.14
CA PHE A 68 -1.00 2.41 11.13
C PHE A 68 -1.59 2.92 9.82
N ILE A 69 -0.75 3.62 9.06
CA ILE A 69 -0.95 4.01 7.67
C ILE A 69 0.26 3.49 6.91
N ALA A 70 0.05 2.62 5.93
CA ALA A 70 1.10 1.99 5.15
C ALA A 70 0.75 2.07 3.65
N PRO A 71 1.21 3.12 2.95
CA PRO A 71 1.09 3.18 1.50
C PRO A 71 1.91 2.06 0.86
N LEU A 72 1.35 1.46 -0.19
CA LEU A 72 2.01 0.47 -1.02
C LEU A 72 2.63 1.19 -2.22
N PHE A 73 3.95 1.11 -2.33
CA PHE A 73 4.75 1.74 -3.38
C PHE A 73 5.05 0.76 -4.49
N LEU A 74 4.92 1.23 -5.73
CA LEU A 74 5.37 0.56 -6.94
C LEU A 74 6.39 1.45 -7.63
N ILE A 75 7.66 1.04 -7.66
CA ILE A 75 8.77 1.90 -8.10
C ILE A 75 9.62 1.16 -9.12
N GLU A 76 9.93 1.80 -10.24
CA GLU A 76 10.82 1.21 -11.25
C GLU A 76 12.23 1.05 -10.70
N LYS A 77 12.82 -0.15 -10.83
CA LYS A 77 14.13 -0.45 -10.23
C LYS A 77 15.23 0.42 -10.81
N ASN A 78 15.16 0.72 -12.12
CA ASN A 78 16.15 1.56 -12.80
C ASN A 78 16.20 2.96 -12.22
N HIS A 79 15.04 3.54 -11.87
CA HIS A 79 14.96 4.87 -11.27
C HIS A 79 15.65 4.93 -9.91
N ILE A 80 15.45 3.93 -9.05
CA ILE A 80 16.15 3.83 -7.76
C ILE A 80 17.67 3.70 -8.00
N LYS A 81 18.09 2.79 -8.88
CA LYS A 81 19.51 2.53 -9.15
C LYS A 81 20.23 3.76 -9.74
N SER A 82 19.55 4.55 -10.57
CA SER A 82 20.13 5.74 -11.20
C SER A 82 20.14 6.96 -10.30
N GLU A 83 19.08 7.18 -9.52
CA GLU A 83 18.91 8.42 -8.75
C GLU A 83 19.42 8.29 -7.31
N MET A 84 19.26 7.11 -6.71
CA MET A 84 19.67 6.86 -5.35
C MET A 84 20.98 6.09 -5.37
N LYS A 85 22.06 6.73 -4.91
CA LYS A 85 23.39 6.10 -4.74
C LYS A 85 23.38 5.14 -3.55
N LEU A 86 22.54 4.11 -3.62
CA LEU A 86 22.36 3.13 -2.58
C LEU A 86 23.55 2.17 -2.56
N ASN A 87 23.92 1.73 -1.36
CA ASN A 87 24.90 0.67 -1.21
C ASN A 87 24.28 -0.69 -1.58
N LYS A 88 25.14 -1.68 -1.80
CA LYS A 88 24.72 -3.03 -2.18
C LYS A 88 23.77 -3.66 -1.15
N GLU A 89 24.06 -3.50 0.14
CA GLU A 89 23.25 -4.07 1.22
C GLU A 89 21.80 -3.55 1.18
N THR A 90 21.60 -2.24 1.00
CA THR A 90 20.27 -1.64 0.86
C THR A 90 19.55 -2.16 -0.38
N ILE A 91 20.25 -2.31 -1.50
CA ILE A 91 19.67 -2.90 -2.72
C ILE A 91 19.22 -4.34 -2.45
N ASP A 92 20.05 -5.15 -1.81
CA ASP A 92 19.74 -6.54 -1.48
C ASP A 92 18.51 -6.64 -0.55
N TYR A 93 18.37 -5.73 0.43
CA TYR A 93 17.17 -5.65 1.28
C TYR A 93 15.92 -5.25 0.50
N LEU A 94 16.01 -4.29 -0.42
CA LEU A 94 14.87 -3.88 -1.26
C LEU A 94 14.43 -5.02 -2.19
N GLU A 95 15.37 -5.76 -2.78
CA GLU A 95 15.05 -6.95 -3.58
C GLU A 95 14.35 -8.00 -2.73
N PHE A 96 14.89 -8.33 -1.55
CA PHE A 96 14.27 -9.30 -0.63
C PHE A 96 12.83 -8.91 -0.26
N LEU A 97 12.64 -7.65 0.17
CA LEU A 97 11.32 -7.14 0.55
C LEU A 97 10.35 -7.20 -0.63
N SER A 98 10.79 -6.74 -1.80
CA SER A 98 9.94 -6.71 -2.98
C SER A 98 9.54 -8.11 -3.46
N THR A 99 10.47 -9.06 -3.45
CA THR A 99 10.19 -10.46 -3.76
C THR A 99 9.12 -11.01 -2.82
N TYR A 100 9.23 -10.73 -1.51
CA TYR A 100 8.21 -11.14 -0.55
C TYR A 100 6.82 -10.57 -0.89
N PHE A 101 6.71 -9.28 -1.21
CA PHE A 101 5.43 -8.68 -1.57
C PHE A 101 4.86 -9.26 -2.87
N TRP A 102 5.70 -9.48 -3.90
CA TRP A 102 5.29 -10.05 -5.18
C TRP A 102 4.83 -11.50 -5.08
N GLU A 103 5.49 -12.31 -4.25
CA GLU A 103 5.32 -13.77 -4.22
C GLU A 103 4.45 -14.28 -3.07
N SER A 104 4.24 -13.47 -2.03
CA SER A 104 3.49 -13.91 -0.84
C SER A 104 2.09 -14.42 -1.16
N SER A 105 1.58 -15.34 -0.34
CA SER A 105 0.20 -15.81 -0.46
C SER A 105 -0.48 -15.85 0.90
N SER A 106 -1.80 -15.98 0.88
CA SER A 106 -2.61 -16.14 2.10
C SER A 106 -2.31 -17.44 2.87
N ASP A 107 -1.54 -18.36 2.29
CA ASP A 107 -1.21 -19.64 2.91
C ASP A 107 -0.02 -19.57 3.87
N ILE A 108 0.74 -18.47 3.84
CA ILE A 108 1.89 -18.27 4.72
C ILE A 108 1.45 -18.19 6.20
N HIS A 109 0.31 -17.55 6.48
CA HIS A 109 -0.18 -17.37 7.84
C HIS A 109 -1.70 -17.17 7.88
N ILE A 110 -2.35 -17.70 8.92
CA ILE A 110 -3.82 -17.64 9.08
C ILE A 110 -4.36 -16.20 9.06
N ASN A 111 -3.62 -15.24 9.63
CA ASN A 111 -3.98 -13.82 9.66
C ASN A 111 -4.00 -13.16 8.26
N LEU A 112 -3.41 -13.79 7.24
CA LEU A 112 -3.44 -13.29 5.85
C LEU A 112 -4.67 -13.77 5.07
N LYS A 113 -5.56 -14.53 5.71
CA LYS A 113 -6.82 -15.02 5.10
C LYS A 113 -8.00 -14.07 5.28
N THR A 114 -7.77 -12.87 5.83
CA THR A 114 -8.82 -11.84 5.94
C THR A 114 -9.18 -11.27 4.57
N ASP A 115 -10.37 -10.69 4.46
CA ASP A 115 -10.85 -10.19 3.17
C ASP A 115 -10.01 -9.03 2.63
N GLU A 116 -9.43 -8.21 3.50
CA GLU A 116 -8.54 -7.12 3.09
C GLU A 116 -7.22 -7.62 2.51
N PHE A 117 -6.64 -8.69 3.05
CA PHE A 117 -5.46 -9.32 2.45
C PHE A 117 -5.81 -10.02 1.14
N LYS A 118 -6.98 -10.68 1.04
CA LYS A 118 -7.45 -11.23 -0.24
C LYS A 118 -7.57 -10.15 -1.31
N LYS A 119 -8.17 -8.99 -0.98
CA LYS A 119 -8.24 -7.84 -1.88
C LYS A 119 -6.85 -7.39 -2.34
N PHE A 120 -5.89 -7.32 -1.42
CA PHE A 120 -4.50 -6.99 -1.76
C PHE A 120 -3.87 -8.03 -2.70
N PHE A 121 -4.00 -9.33 -2.42
CA PHE A 121 -3.42 -10.38 -3.27
C PHE A 121 -4.01 -10.35 -4.68
N THR A 122 -5.34 -10.22 -4.81
CA THR A 122 -6.01 -10.06 -6.11
C THR A 122 -5.49 -8.82 -6.84
N PHE A 123 -5.45 -7.67 -6.18
CA PHE A 123 -4.95 -6.42 -6.76
C PHE A 123 -3.48 -6.52 -7.21
N ARG A 124 -2.63 -7.16 -6.41
CA ARG A 124 -1.22 -7.39 -6.75
C ARG A 124 -1.06 -8.32 -7.94
N ASP A 125 -1.86 -9.37 -8.02
CA ASP A 125 -1.76 -10.30 -9.14
C ASP A 125 -2.24 -9.64 -10.44
N GLU A 126 -3.26 -8.77 -10.38
CA GLU A 126 -3.65 -7.90 -11.51
C GLU A 126 -2.54 -6.90 -11.90
N LEU A 127 -1.79 -6.37 -10.93
CA LEU A 127 -0.65 -5.48 -11.23
C LEU A 127 0.42 -6.17 -12.08
N LYS A 128 0.64 -7.48 -11.94
CA LYS A 128 1.67 -8.23 -12.68
C LYS A 128 1.43 -8.24 -14.19
N ASP A 129 0.18 -8.08 -14.61
CA ASP A 129 -0.19 -8.02 -16.03
C ASP A 129 0.40 -6.77 -16.74
N TYR A 130 0.73 -5.74 -15.96
CA TYR A 130 1.20 -4.45 -16.46
C TYR A 130 2.62 -4.09 -15.98
N TYR A 131 2.99 -4.57 -14.79
CA TYR A 131 4.26 -4.26 -14.14
C TYR A 131 5.00 -5.55 -13.79
N LYS A 132 6.11 -5.80 -14.48
CA LYS A 132 6.91 -6.99 -14.26
C LYS A 132 7.69 -6.90 -12.94
N PRO A 133 7.65 -7.93 -12.07
CA PRO A 133 8.43 -7.95 -10.83
C PRO A 133 9.94 -7.74 -11.00
N ASP A 134 10.49 -8.12 -12.15
CA ASP A 134 11.91 -7.91 -12.48
C ASP A 134 12.26 -6.44 -12.69
N ASP A 135 11.30 -5.65 -13.20
CA ASP A 135 11.49 -4.25 -13.57
C ASP A 135 11.02 -3.28 -12.47
N TYR A 136 10.17 -3.74 -11.54
CA TYR A 136 9.55 -2.91 -10.51
C TYR A 136 9.67 -3.49 -9.10
N TYR A 137 10.02 -2.63 -8.15
CA TYR A 137 9.87 -2.89 -6.72
C TYR A 137 8.42 -2.68 -6.27
N LEU A 138 7.98 -3.51 -5.32
CA LEU A 138 6.70 -3.41 -4.62
C LEU A 138 6.92 -3.54 -3.11
N PHE A 139 6.57 -2.53 -2.31
CA PHE A 139 6.68 -2.58 -0.84
C PHE A 139 5.89 -1.46 -0.14
#